data_AF-A0A613LDL4-F1
#
_entry.id   AF-A0A613LDL4-F1
#
_cell.length_a   1.000
_cell.length_b   1.000
_cell.length_c   1.000
_cell.angle_alpha   90.00
_cell.angle_beta   90.00
_cell.angle_gamma   90.00
#
_symmetry.space_group_name_H-M   'P 1'
#
loop_
_entity.id
_entity.type
_entity.pdbx_description
1 polymer ?
#
loop_
_entity_poly.entity_id
_entity_poly.type
_entity_poly.pdbx_seq_one_letter_code
_entity_poly.pdbx_strand_id
1 'polypeptide(L)' 'PAHNYLMRIVATESKEALAEILKRPGAALQLVSKVNDIYAPELEIEVKN' A
#
# COMPACT_ATOMS: atom_id res chain seq x y z
N PRO A 1 -8.41 3.06 4.39
CA PRO A 1 -8.14 2.11 3.28
C PRO A 1 -6.64 1.78 3.10
N ALA A 2 -5.78 2.77 2.82
CA ALA A 2 -4.34 2.59 2.60
C ALA A 2 -3.62 1.92 3.78
N HIS A 3 -3.87 2.38 5.01
CA HIS A 3 -3.32 1.78 6.24
C HIS A 3 -3.63 0.27 6.33
N ASN A 4 -4.90 -0.11 6.20
CA ASN A 4 -5.33 -1.50 6.31
C ASN A 4 -4.76 -2.38 5.19
N TYR A 5 -4.61 -1.84 3.98
CA TYR A 5 -3.97 -2.54 2.87
C TYR A 5 -2.51 -2.85 3.21
N LEU A 6 -1.72 -1.86 3.63
CA LEU A 6 -0.32 -2.05 4.02
C LEU A 6 -0.17 -3.06 5.17
N MET A 7 -1.03 -2.99 6.19
CA MET A 7 -1.02 -3.92 7.32
C MET A 7 -1.37 -5.37 6.95
N ARG A 8 -2.05 -5.60 5.82
CA ARG A 8 -2.39 -6.94 5.32
C ARG A 8 -1.26 -7.57 4.52
N ILE A 9 -0.43 -6.75 3.86
CA ILE A 9 0.64 -7.24 2.97
C ILE A 9 2.02 -7.24 3.63
N VAL A 10 2.20 -6.50 4.72
CA VAL A 10 3.47 -6.47 5.45
C VAL A 10 3.70 -7.79 6.20
N ALA A 11 4.95 -8.22 6.27
CA ALA A 11 5.37 -9.34 7.10
C ALA A 11 4.98 -9.10 8.58
N THR A 12 4.60 -10.16 9.30
CA THR A 12 4.01 -10.05 10.64
C THR A 12 4.97 -9.39 11.63
N GLU A 13 6.24 -9.75 11.58
CA GLU A 13 7.34 -9.20 12.38
C GLU A 13 7.59 -7.71 12.14
N SER A 14 7.13 -7.17 11.01
CA SER A 14 7.32 -5.76 10.64
C SER A 14 6.11 -4.87 10.94
N LYS A 15 5.01 -5.44 11.47
CA LYS A 15 3.77 -4.69 11.71
C LYS A 15 3.92 -3.55 12.70
N GLU A 16 4.67 -3.75 13.78
CA GLU A 16 4.90 -2.71 14.78
C GLU A 16 5.73 -1.55 14.22
N ALA A 17 6.83 -1.87 13.53
CA ALA A 17 7.67 -0.87 12.86
C ALA A 17 6.89 -0.07 11.81
N LEU A 18 6.05 -0.75 11.01
CA LEU A 18 5.17 -0.08 10.05
C LEU A 18 4.17 0.84 10.76
N ALA A 19 3.54 0.40 11.86
CA ALA A 19 2.58 1.20 12.60
C ALA A 19 3.17 2.53 13.08
N GLU A 20 4.43 2.54 13.55
CA GLU A 20 5.14 3.77 13.91
C GLU A 20 5.35 4.71 12.73
N ILE A 21 5.75 4.18 11.56
CA ILE A 21 5.90 4.98 10.34
C ILE A 21 4.57 5.60 9.90
N LEU A 22 3.47 4.85 10.02
CA LEU A 22 2.15 5.28 9.59
C LEU A 22 1.54 6.37 10.48
N LYS A 23 2.13 6.69 11.64
CA LYS A 23 1.75 7.87 12.44
C LYS A 23 2.09 9.18 11.72
N ARG A 24 3.04 9.17 10.77
CA ARG A 24 3.40 10.35 10.00
C ARG A 24 2.30 10.68 8.97
N PRO A 25 1.77 11.91 8.96
CA PRO A 25 0.77 12.32 7.98
C PRO A 25 1.23 12.06 6.54
N GLY A 26 0.37 11.43 5.74
CA GLY A 26 0.64 11.13 4.32
C GLY A 26 1.49 9.88 4.06
N ALA A 27 2.14 9.29 5.06
CA ALA A 27 3.04 8.14 4.87
C ALA A 27 2.34 6.94 4.24
N ALA A 28 1.10 6.64 4.67
CA ALA A 28 0.32 5.53 4.10
C ALA A 28 0.12 5.66 2.59
N LEU A 29 -0.16 6.87 2.09
CA LEU A 29 -0.38 7.10 0.65
C LEU A 29 0.93 6.99 -0.13
N GLN A 30 2.02 7.53 0.40
CA GLN A 30 3.34 7.44 -0.23
C GLN A 30 3.82 5.99 -0.35
N LEU A 31 3.63 5.19 0.71
CA LEU A 31 3.98 3.77 0.72
C LEU A 31 3.10 2.97 -0.23
N VAL A 32 1.79 3.19 -0.25
CA VAL A 32 0.89 2.51 -1.20
C VAL A 32 1.30 2.77 -2.64
N SER A 33 1.61 4.03 -2.99
CA SER A 33 2.08 4.36 -4.33
C SER A 33 3.34 3.55 -4.67
N LYS A 34 4.37 3.57 -3.80
CA LYS A 34 5.63 2.86 -4.09
C LYS A 34 5.50 1.34 -4.12
N VAL A 35 4.67 0.75 -3.26
CA VAL A 35 4.42 -0.69 -3.29
C VAL A 35 3.72 -1.07 -4.59
N ASN A 36 2.68 -0.33 -4.98
CA ASN A 36 1.94 -0.63 -6.20
C ASN A 36 2.80 -0.41 -7.46
N ASP A 37 3.61 0.64 -7.52
CA ASP A 37 4.53 0.89 -8.65
C ASP A 37 5.47 -0.29 -8.92
N ILE A 38 5.86 -1.04 -7.88
CA ILE A 38 6.82 -2.14 -7.98
C ILE A 38 6.11 -3.48 -8.23
N TYR A 39 4.97 -3.70 -7.58
CA TYR A 39 4.37 -5.03 -7.46
C TYR A 39 2.95 -5.15 -8.01
N ALA A 40 2.22 -4.05 -8.18
CA ALA A 40 0.87 -4.11 -8.72
C ALA A 40 0.93 -4.22 -10.25
N PRO A 41 0.21 -5.19 -10.85
CA PRO A 41 0.08 -5.25 -12.30
C PRO A 41 -0.74 -4.07 -12.81
N GLU A 42 -0.37 -3.55 -13.97
CA GLU A 42 -1.15 -2.52 -14.65
C GLU A 42 -2.46 -3.12 -15.17
N LEU A 43 -3.59 -2.53 -14.76
CA LEU A 43 -4.91 -2.98 -15.20
C LEU A 43 -5.32 -2.19 -16.45
N GLU A 44 -5.26 -2.83 -17.61
CA GLU A 44 -5.92 -2.32 -18.82
C GLU A 44 -7.43 -2.62 -18.74
N ILE A 45 -8.25 -1.56 -18.69
CA ILE A 45 -9.71 -1.68 -18.69
C ILE A 45 -10.23 -1.07 -20.00
N GLU A 46 -10.83 -1.90 -20.85
CA GLU A 46 -11.54 -1.47 -22.06
C GLU A 46 -13.05 -1.64 -21.87
N VAL A 47 -13.82 -0.59 -22.17
CA VAL A 47 -15.29 -0.67 -22.22
C VAL A 47 -15.69 -0.99 -23.65
N LYS A 48 -16.29 -2.17 -23.86
CA LYS A 48 -16.88 -2.52 -25.15
C LYS A 48 -18.26 -1.86 -25.28
N ASN A 49 -18.44 -1.11 -26.36
CA ASN A 49 -19.73 -0.62 -26.82
C ASN A 49 -20.57 -1.74 -27.43
#